data_AF-W1V6L7-F1
#
_entry.id   AF-W1V6L7-F1
#
_cell.length_a   1.000
_cell.length_b   1.000
_cell.length_c   1.000
_cell.angle_alpha   90.00
_cell.angle_beta   90.00
_cell.angle_gamma   90.00
#
_symmetry.space_group_name_H-M   'P 1'
#
loop_
_entity.id
_entity.type
_entity.pdbx_description
1 polymer ?
#
loop_
_entity_poly.entity_id
_entity_poly.type
_entity_poly.pdbx_seq_one_letter_code
_entity_poly.pdbx_strand_id
1 'polypeptide(L)'
;MADKPASPCLASRIPHGEEVTPTKLRQIEDAESVVRAQGFSDCRVRHHGTVARIEVPVAQIGCLADEEVRHALIAGVREAGFLHVALDLAGLQSGLFSLSLLRQVPRD
;
A
#
# COMPACT_ATOMS: atom_id res chain seq x y z
N MET A 1 19.22 -13.82 20.76
CA MET A 1 18.96 -14.10 19.34
C MET A 1 18.21 -12.90 18.76
N ALA A 2 18.58 -12.50 17.56
CA ALA A 2 18.54 -11.12 17.06
C ALA A 2 17.16 -10.44 17.09
N ASP A 3 17.19 -9.19 17.54
CA ASP A 3 16.16 -8.17 17.59
C ASP A 3 15.91 -7.61 16.18
N LYS A 4 15.27 -8.39 15.31
CA LYS A 4 14.76 -7.87 14.02
C LYS A 4 13.39 -7.25 14.30
N PRO A 5 13.18 -5.94 14.04
CA PRO A 5 11.85 -5.36 14.17
C PRO A 5 10.90 -6.18 13.31
N ALA A 6 9.78 -6.61 13.91
CA ALA A 6 8.81 -7.44 13.23
C ALA A 6 8.21 -6.65 12.05
N SER A 7 8.73 -6.88 10.84
CA SER A 7 8.10 -6.38 9.63
C SER A 7 6.65 -6.89 9.61
N PRO A 8 5.65 -6.02 9.41
CA PRO A 8 4.26 -6.45 9.43
C PRO A 8 4.03 -7.48 8.34
N CYS A 9 3.54 -8.67 8.73
CA CYS A 9 3.34 -9.81 7.85
C CYS A 9 2.65 -9.41 6.54
N LEU A 10 3.22 -9.79 5.39
CA LEU A 10 2.73 -9.46 4.06
C LEU A 10 1.27 -9.90 3.84
N ALA A 11 0.83 -10.98 4.50
CA ALA A 11 -0.56 -11.45 4.45
C ALA A 11 -1.59 -10.40 4.92
N SER A 12 -1.20 -9.44 5.76
CA SER A 12 -2.09 -8.34 6.19
C SER A 12 -2.50 -7.38 5.06
N ARG A 13 -1.88 -7.50 3.88
CA ARG A 13 -2.24 -6.74 2.68
C ARG A 13 -3.39 -7.40 1.90
N ILE A 14 -3.78 -8.62 2.26
CA ILE A 14 -4.90 -9.34 1.66
C ILE A 14 -6.15 -9.11 2.52
N PRO A 15 -7.32 -8.75 1.94
CA PRO A 15 -8.56 -8.57 2.67
C PRO A 15 -8.96 -9.79 3.50
N HIS A 16 -9.59 -9.55 4.64
CA HIS A 16 -10.13 -10.64 5.46
C HIS A 16 -11.17 -11.44 4.68
N GLY A 17 -11.12 -12.77 4.82
CA GLY A 17 -12.00 -13.69 4.11
C GLY A 17 -11.50 -14.10 2.72
N GLU A 18 -10.43 -13.49 2.22
CA GLU A 18 -9.75 -13.96 1.01
C GLU A 18 -8.65 -14.96 1.32
N GLU A 19 -8.49 -15.94 0.42
CA GLU A 19 -7.39 -16.90 0.50
C GLU A 19 -6.05 -16.20 0.28
N VAL A 20 -5.10 -16.50 1.18
CA VAL A 20 -3.69 -16.10 1.08
C VAL A 20 -2.96 -17.13 0.24
N THR A 21 -2.50 -16.73 -0.95
CA THR A 21 -1.77 -17.61 -1.86
C THR A 21 -0.34 -17.10 -2.09
N PRO A 22 0.63 -17.98 -2.39
CA PRO A 22 1.99 -17.57 -2.73
C PRO A 22 2.05 -16.57 -3.89
N THR A 23 1.18 -16.74 -4.90
CA THR A 23 1.04 -15.81 -6.01
C THR A 23 0.66 -14.43 -5.52
N LYS A 24 -0.43 -14.28 -4.75
CA LYS A 24 -0.88 -12.98 -4.22
C LYS A 24 0.22 -12.31 -3.40
N LEU A 25 0.90 -13.06 -2.54
CA LEU A 25 2.01 -12.56 -1.73
C LEU A 25 3.14 -12.01 -2.61
N ARG A 26 3.55 -12.75 -3.65
CA ARG A 26 4.57 -12.28 -4.59
C ARG A 26 4.14 -11.02 -5.34
N GLN A 27 2.90 -10.95 -5.82
CA GLN A 27 2.38 -9.74 -6.49
C GLN A 27 2.49 -8.50 -5.57
N ILE A 28 2.13 -8.67 -4.29
CA ILE A 28 2.23 -7.60 -3.29
C ILE A 28 3.69 -7.19 -3.08
N GLU A 29 4.60 -8.15 -2.89
CA GLU A 29 6.02 -7.88 -2.67
C GLU A 29 6.67 -7.16 -3.86
N ASP A 30 6.39 -7.62 -5.08
CA ASP A 30 6.88 -7.03 -6.31
C ASP A 30 6.35 -5.60 -6.46
N ALA A 31 5.05 -5.38 -6.23
CA ALA A 31 4.44 -4.05 -6.29
C ALA A 31 4.98 -3.09 -5.21
N GLU A 32 5.13 -3.54 -3.95
CA GLU A 32 5.76 -2.72 -2.89
C GLU A 32 7.21 -2.37 -3.24
N SER A 33 7.93 -3.25 -3.94
CA SER A 33 9.30 -2.99 -4.38
C SER A 33 9.37 -1.92 -5.47
N VAL A 34 8.41 -1.92 -6.41
CA VAL A 34 8.26 -0.86 -7.41
C VAL A 34 8.01 0.50 -6.75
N VAL A 35 7.09 0.55 -5.77
CA VAL A 35 6.80 1.79 -5.03
C VAL A 35 8.04 2.27 -4.27
N ARG A 36 8.73 1.39 -3.55
CA ARG A 36 9.97 1.75 -2.83
C ARG A 36 11.06 2.27 -3.76
N ALA A 37 11.18 1.74 -4.97
CA ALA A 37 12.14 2.20 -5.96
C ALA A 37 11.91 3.66 -6.43
N GLN A 38 10.69 4.20 -6.26
CA GLN A 38 10.37 5.60 -6.54
C GLN A 38 10.73 6.56 -5.38
N GLY A 39 11.33 6.07 -4.30
CA GLY A 39 11.80 6.91 -3.18
C GLY A 39 10.78 7.13 -2.06
N PHE A 40 9.67 6.39 -2.03
CA PHE A 40 8.74 6.43 -0.90
C PHE A 40 9.37 5.78 0.34
N SER A 41 9.26 6.46 1.49
CA SER A 41 9.95 6.04 2.72
C SER A 41 9.28 4.84 3.39
N ASP A 42 7.97 4.71 3.17
CA ASP A 42 7.15 3.59 3.62
C ASP A 42 6.01 3.40 2.61
N CYS A 43 5.53 2.19 2.45
CA CYS A 43 4.39 1.91 1.61
C CYS A 43 3.71 0.59 1.98
N ARG A 44 2.43 0.47 1.62
CA ARG A 44 1.75 -0.82 1.55
C ARG A 44 1.02 -0.94 0.23
N VAL A 45 1.04 -2.12 -0.36
CA VAL A 45 0.17 -2.44 -1.51
C VAL A 45 -0.85 -3.46 -1.06
N ARG A 46 -2.13 -3.08 -1.04
CA ARG A 46 -3.21 -4.01 -0.72
C ARG A 46 -3.76 -4.66 -1.97
N HIS A 47 -4.00 -5.96 -1.86
CA HIS A 47 -4.49 -6.78 -2.96
C HIS A 47 -6.02 -6.79 -2.96
N HIS A 48 -6.64 -6.28 -4.03
CA HIS A 48 -8.09 -6.29 -4.20
C HIS A 48 -8.43 -6.94 -5.55
N GLY A 49 -8.12 -8.23 -5.68
CA GLY A 49 -8.30 -8.97 -6.92
C GLY A 49 -7.35 -8.47 -8.02
N THR A 50 -7.87 -7.69 -8.97
CA THR A 50 -7.06 -7.11 -10.06
C THR A 50 -6.55 -5.70 -9.76
N VAL A 51 -6.88 -5.16 -8.58
CA VAL A 51 -6.50 -3.80 -8.16
C VAL A 51 -5.39 -3.87 -7.11
N ALA A 52 -4.29 -3.17 -7.37
CA ALA A 52 -3.28 -2.83 -6.37
C ALA A 52 -3.62 -1.47 -5.77
N ARG A 53 -4.00 -1.46 -4.48
CA ARG A 53 -4.30 -0.22 -3.76
C ARG A 53 -3.08 0.19 -2.94
N ILE A 54 -2.43 1.26 -3.37
CA ILE A 54 -1.21 1.81 -2.78
C ILE A 54 -1.56 2.71 -1.60
N GLU A 55 -0.90 2.50 -0.47
CA GLU A 55 -0.87 3.36 0.70
C GLU A 55 0.55 3.89 0.87
N VAL A 56 0.72 5.21 0.90
CA VAL A 56 2.01 5.90 1.16
C VAL A 56 1.80 6.96 2.25
N PRO A 57 2.83 7.42 2.96
CA PRO A 57 2.71 8.53 3.90
C PRO A 57 1.93 9.70 3.29
N VAL A 58 0.98 10.27 4.04
CA VAL A 58 0.10 11.34 3.55
C VAL A 58 0.90 12.51 2.96
N ALA A 59 2.02 12.86 3.59
CA ALA A 59 2.93 13.92 3.12
C ALA A 59 3.57 13.63 1.74
N GLN A 60 3.61 12.36 1.31
CA GLN A 60 4.18 11.92 0.03
C GLN A 60 3.11 11.65 -1.04
N ILE A 61 1.82 11.77 -0.73
CA ILE A 61 0.74 11.52 -1.71
C ILE A 61 0.92 12.38 -2.97
N GLY A 62 1.31 13.65 -2.82
CA GLY A 62 1.53 14.56 -3.95
C GLY A 62 2.61 14.08 -4.93
N CYS A 63 3.59 13.31 -4.46
CA CYS A 63 4.66 12.77 -5.30
C CYS A 63 4.15 11.75 -6.32
N LEU A 64 3.00 11.10 -6.08
CA LEU A 64 2.39 10.15 -7.00
C LEU A 64 1.84 10.81 -8.28
N ALA A 65 1.64 12.13 -8.26
CA ALA A 65 1.14 12.89 -9.40
C ALA A 65 2.25 13.27 -10.39
N ASP A 66 3.52 13.16 -9.98
CA ASP A 66 4.65 13.33 -10.88
C ASP A 66 4.56 12.35 -12.06
N GLU A 67 4.88 12.83 -13.26
CA GLU A 67 4.67 12.06 -14.49
C GLU A 67 5.57 10.81 -14.56
N GLU A 68 6.83 10.94 -14.18
CA GLU A 68 7.79 9.84 -14.21
C GLU A 68 7.42 8.78 -13.18
N VAL A 69 7.12 9.23 -11.96
CA VAL A 69 6.66 8.34 -10.87
C VAL A 69 5.38 7.62 -11.28
N ARG A 70 4.39 8.33 -11.81
CA ARG A 70 3.10 7.74 -12.21
C ARG A 70 3.29 6.69 -13.31
N HIS A 71 4.11 6.96 -14.32
CA HIS A 71 4.38 5.99 -15.39
C HIS A 71 5.13 4.75 -14.88
N ALA A 72 6.14 4.93 -14.03
CA ALA A 72 6.89 3.84 -13.42
C ALA A 72 5.98 2.94 -12.56
N LEU A 73 5.10 3.54 -11.75
CA LEU A 73 4.13 2.79 -10.94
C LEU A 73 3.15 2.01 -11.81
N ILE A 74 2.59 2.61 -12.86
CA ILE A 74 1.66 1.92 -13.76
C ILE A 74 2.34 0.72 -14.43
N ALA A 75 3.55 0.90 -14.95
CA ALA A 75 4.28 -0.16 -15.63
C ALA A 75 4.65 -1.29 -14.67
N GLY A 76 5.34 -0.99 -13.57
CA GLY A 76 5.83 -2.01 -12.64
C GLY A 76 4.72 -2.74 -11.89
N VAL A 77 3.64 -2.05 -11.53
CA VAL A 77 2.50 -2.71 -10.86
C VAL A 77 1.72 -3.61 -11.82
N ARG A 78 1.70 -3.29 -13.12
CA ARG A 78 1.15 -4.19 -14.16
C ARG A 78 2.02 -5.42 -14.36
N GLU A 79 3.34 -5.26 -14.35
CA GLU A 79 4.29 -6.38 -14.41
C GLU A 79 4.17 -7.29 -13.18
N ALA A 80 3.86 -6.72 -12.01
CA ALA A 80 3.50 -7.48 -10.80
C ALA A 80 2.15 -8.22 -10.92
N GLY A 81 1.41 -8.07 -12.02
CA GLY A 81 0.21 -8.82 -12.35
C GLY A 81 -1.10 -8.19 -11.90
N PHE A 82 -1.13 -6.89 -11.62
CA PHE A 82 -2.37 -6.14 -11.39
C PHE A 82 -2.85 -5.45 -12.66
N LEU A 83 -4.17 -5.32 -12.84
CA LEU A 83 -4.76 -4.59 -13.97
C LEU A 83 -4.83 -3.08 -13.70
N HIS A 84 -5.11 -2.73 -12.44
CA HIS A 84 -5.36 -1.36 -12.02
C HIS A 84 -4.47 -0.98 -10.84
N VAL A 85 -4.00 0.26 -10.88
CA VAL A 85 -3.29 0.92 -9.78
C VAL A 85 -4.22 1.95 -9.18
N ALA A 86 -4.42 1.88 -7.87
CA ALA A 86 -5.24 2.83 -7.12
C ALA A 86 -4.44 3.40 -5.96
N LEU A 87 -4.76 4.62 -5.56
CA LEU A 87 -4.24 5.27 -4.36
C LEU A 87 -5.32 5.29 -3.29
N ASP A 88 -4.97 4.90 -2.06
CA ASP A 88 -5.77 5.27 -0.90
C ASP A 88 -5.53 6.75 -0.56
N LEU A 89 -6.58 7.57 -0.67
CA LEU A 89 -6.53 9.00 -0.35
C LEU A 89 -6.33 9.27 1.15
N ALA A 90 -6.65 8.31 2.03
CA ALA A 90 -6.29 8.40 3.44
C ALA A 90 -4.77 8.19 3.64
N GLY A 91 -4.07 7.62 2.66
CA GLY A 91 -2.66 7.28 2.76
C GLY A 91 -2.38 6.20 3.80
N LEU A 92 -1.10 6.01 4.08
CA LEU A 92 -0.62 5.07 5.07
C LEU A 92 -0.91 5.58 6.47
N GLN A 93 -1.79 4.88 7.18
CA GLN A 93 -2.07 5.13 8.58
C GLN A 93 -1.03 4.42 9.43
N SER A 94 -0.02 5.16 9.88
CA SER A 94 0.97 4.69 10.86
C SER A 94 0.27 4.32 12.16
N GLY A 95 0.59 3.17 12.76
CA GLY A 95 -0.04 2.69 13.99
C GLY A 95 0.21 3.54 15.26
N LEU A 96 0.76 4.75 15.14
CA LEU A 96 0.66 5.74 16.19
C LEU A 96 -0.77 6.28 16.16
N PHE A 97 -1.55 5.71 17.06
CA PHE A 97 -2.89 6.10 17.48
C PHE A 97 -2.96 7.61 17.84
N SER A 98 -2.82 8.51 16.87
CA SER A 98 -3.03 9.94 17.05
C SER A 98 -4.51 10.26 16.81
N LEU A 99 -5.29 10.06 17.87
CA LEU A 99 -6.56 10.78 18.09
C LEU A 99 -7.66 10.65 17.01
N SER A 100 -7.92 9.44 16.49
CA SER A 100 -9.20 9.18 15.80
C SER A 100 -10.39 9.01 16.77
N LEU A 101 -10.16 9.17 18.09
CA LEU A 101 -11.23 9.21 19.10
C LEU A 101 -12.00 10.55 19.14
N LEU A 102 -11.79 11.46 18.18
CA LEU A 102 -12.47 12.77 18.13
C LEU A 102 -13.20 13.08 16.82
N ARG A 103 -13.71 12.08 16.11
CA ARG A 103 -14.74 12.31 15.07
C ARG A 103 -15.93 11.39 15.24
N GLN A 104 -16.61 11.52 16.37
CA GLN A 104 -18.06 11.42 16.34
C GLN A 104 -18.56 12.67 15.60
N VAL A 105 -18.82 12.54 14.31
CA VAL A 105 -19.60 13.53 13.57
C VAL A 105 -21.07 13.19 13.86
N PRO A 106 -21.85 14.07 14.50
CA PRO A 106 -23.30 13.91 14.55
C PRO A 106 -23.82 13.95 13.12
N ARG A 107 -24.60 12.95 12.73
CA ARG A 107 -25.43 13.05 11.53
C ARG A 107 -26.72 13.74 11.95
N ASP A 108 -26.95 14.92 11.40
CA ASP A 108 -28.30 15.49 11.29
C ASP A 108 -29.06 14.78 10.15
#